data_AF-A0A8T2S0G7-F1
#
_entry.id   AF-A0A8T2S0G7-F1
#
_cell.length_a   1.000
_cell.length_b   1.000
_cell.length_c   1.000
_cell.angle_alpha   90.00
_cell.angle_beta   90.00
_cell.angle_gamma   90.00
#
_symmetry.space_group_name_H-M   'P 1'
#
loop_
_entity.id
_entity.type
_entity.pdbx_description
1 polymer ?
#
loop_
_entity_poly.entity_id
_entity_poly.type
_entity_poly.pdbx_seq_one_letter_code
_entity_poly.pdbx_strand_id
1 'polypeptide(L)'
;MTSLESCIFWGGKLFYALCMLVLPHCFGCHSGFQVAILYLISQMVAGWTLAFMFQVAHVVEKADFPVLEKKDGISKVSEGWAELQVRTTNNFSTDSLFWLHVSGSLNFQIEHHLFPGLCHLYYPNIQPIVKETCKEFNVPYNSFPTFWSALRSHFGYLKIIGRTEFKLRLDG
;
A
#
# COMPACT_ATOMS: atom_id res chain seq x y z
N MET A 1 -29.99 2.44 -5.44
CA MET A 1 -29.67 2.77 -4.04
C MET A 1 -30.97 2.77 -3.26
N THR A 2 -31.06 1.97 -2.21
CA THR A 2 -32.26 1.91 -1.36
C THR A 2 -32.39 3.18 -0.51
N SER A 3 -33.58 3.43 0.05
CA SER A 3 -33.79 4.55 0.98
C SER A 3 -32.91 4.45 2.23
N LEU A 4 -32.66 3.23 2.70
CA LEU A 4 -31.76 2.97 3.83
C LEU A 4 -30.30 3.31 3.48
N GLU A 5 -29.80 2.85 2.34
CA GLU A 5 -28.45 3.18 1.86
C GLU A 5 -28.26 4.69 1.71
N SER A 6 -29.27 5.38 1.20
CA SER A 6 -29.26 6.84 1.04
C SER A 6 -29.19 7.56 2.38
N CYS A 7 -29.96 7.09 3.37
CA CYS A 7 -29.95 7.64 4.72
C CYS A 7 -28.59 7.43 5.39
N ILE A 8 -28.02 6.23 5.30
CA ILE A 8 -26.70 5.91 5.86
C ILE A 8 -25.62 6.77 5.21
N PHE A 9 -25.65 6.92 3.88
CA PHE A 9 -24.65 7.71 3.14
C PHE A 9 -24.68 9.19 3.53
N TRP A 10 -25.85 9.83 3.47
CA TRP A 10 -25.97 11.25 3.79
C TRP A 10 -25.81 11.52 5.28
N GLY A 11 -26.37 10.67 6.14
CA GLY A 11 -26.19 10.75 7.59
C GLY A 11 -24.71 10.63 7.98
N GLY A 12 -23.98 9.69 7.38
CA GLY A 12 -22.54 9.53 7.59
C GLY A 12 -21.72 10.75 7.15
N LYS A 13 -22.06 11.36 6.00
CA LYS A 13 -21.42 12.61 5.54
C LYS A 13 -21.66 13.77 6.51
N LEU A 14 -22.90 13.93 6.97
CA LEU A 14 -23.25 14.98 7.93
C LEU A 14 -22.53 14.77 9.26
N PHE A 15 -22.50 13.52 9.77
CA PHE A 15 -21.77 13.17 10.98
C PHE A 15 -20.27 13.43 10.84
N TYR A 16 -19.66 13.05 9.70
CA TYR A 16 -18.26 13.33 9.42
C TYR A 16 -17.96 14.85 9.39
N ALA A 17 -18.78 15.64 8.69
CA ALA A 17 -18.62 17.09 8.64
C ALA A 17 -18.81 17.74 10.02
N LEU A 18 -19.77 17.23 10.81
CA LEU A 18 -19.96 17.63 12.20
C LEU A 18 -18.67 17.41 13.00
N CYS A 19 -18.11 16.20 12.97
CA CYS A 19 -16.91 15.86 13.72
C CYS A 19 -15.65 16.60 13.26
N MET A 20 -15.45 16.74 11.94
CA MET A 20 -14.20 17.25 11.38
C MET A 20 -14.15 18.78 11.20
N LEU A 21 -15.30 19.44 11.07
CA LEU A 21 -15.38 20.88 10.79
C LEU A 21 -16.17 21.64 11.85
N VAL A 22 -17.37 21.17 12.19
CA VAL A 22 -18.27 21.93 13.08
C VAL A 22 -17.80 21.87 14.53
N LEU A 23 -17.51 20.69 15.09
CA LEU A 23 -17.04 20.57 16.47
C LEU A 23 -15.71 21.32 16.70
N PRO A 24 -14.67 21.20 15.86
CA PRO A 24 -13.44 21.97 16.03
C PRO A 24 -13.65 23.48 15.92
N HIS A 25 -14.62 23.93 15.10
CA HIS A 25 -14.95 25.35 15.01
C HIS A 25 -15.72 25.85 16.24
N CYS A 26 -16.71 25.10 16.72
CA CYS A 26 -17.55 25.50 17.87
C CYS A 26 -16.81 25.43 19.20
N PHE A 27 -15.92 24.46 19.38
CA PHE A 27 -15.21 24.21 20.64
C PHE A 27 -13.74 24.62 20.62
N GLY A 28 -13.19 24.97 19.45
CA GLY A 28 -11.84 25.47 19.30
C GLY A 28 -11.76 26.99 19.34
N CYS A 29 -10.53 27.51 19.38
CA CYS A 29 -10.25 28.95 19.31
C CYS A 29 -10.02 29.47 17.88
N HIS A 30 -10.32 28.64 16.87
CA HIS A 30 -10.01 28.91 15.47
C HIS A 30 -11.22 29.41 14.69
N SER A 31 -10.99 30.36 13.78
CA SER A 31 -12.02 30.81 12.84
C SER A 31 -12.40 29.68 11.86
N GLY A 32 -13.58 29.75 11.25
CA GLY A 32 -14.02 28.73 10.28
C GLY A 32 -13.04 28.56 9.11
N PHE A 33 -12.39 29.64 8.68
CA PHE A 33 -11.35 29.58 7.64
C PHE A 33 -10.09 28.83 8.11
N GLN A 34 -9.64 29.08 9.34
CA GLN A 34 -8.50 28.36 9.92
C GLN A 34 -8.81 26.86 10.05
N VAL A 35 -10.02 26.51 10.51
CA VAL A 35 -10.47 25.11 10.59
C VAL A 35 -10.48 24.44 9.22
N ALA A 36 -10.97 25.13 8.18
CA ALA A 36 -10.96 24.60 6.82
C ALA A 36 -9.54 24.34 6.30
N ILE A 37 -8.59 25.24 6.55
CA ILE A 37 -7.17 25.04 6.19
C ILE A 37 -6.58 23.85 6.93
N LEU A 38 -6.77 23.77 8.26
CA LEU A 38 -6.25 22.68 9.07
C LEU A 38 -6.84 21.33 8.63
N TYR A 39 -8.12 21.30 8.29
CA TYR A 39 -8.77 20.14 7.70
C TYR A 39 -8.11 19.73 6.38
N LEU A 40 -7.90 20.67 5.45
CA LEU A 40 -7.26 20.38 4.17
C LEU A 40 -5.83 19.84 4.34
N ILE A 41 -5.04 20.44 5.23
CA ILE A 41 -3.70 19.95 5.55
C ILE A 41 -3.78 18.54 6.12
N SER A 42 -4.69 18.29 7.07
CA SER A 42 -4.89 16.96 7.65
C SER A 42 -5.26 15.92 6.58
N GLN A 43 -6.15 16.26 5.64
CA GLN A 43 -6.52 15.36 4.54
C GLN A 43 -5.35 15.10 3.60
N MET A 44 -4.56 16.13 3.28
CA MET A 44 -3.38 15.98 2.43
C MET A 44 -2.33 15.08 3.10
N VAL A 45 -2.04 15.30 4.37
CA VAL A 45 -1.07 14.49 5.14
C VAL A 45 -1.54 13.04 5.23
N ALA A 46 -2.81 12.81 5.60
CA ALA A 46 -3.37 11.45 5.68
C ALA A 46 -3.37 10.76 4.30
N GLY A 47 -3.83 11.45 3.26
CA GLY A 47 -3.90 10.93 1.90
C GLY A 47 -2.53 10.58 1.33
N TRP A 48 -1.53 11.46 1.49
CA TRP A 48 -0.17 11.19 1.03
C TRP A 48 0.53 10.11 1.84
N THR A 49 0.34 10.07 3.15
CA THR A 49 0.88 8.99 3.98
C THR A 49 0.35 7.65 3.48
N LEU A 50 -0.96 7.53 3.29
CA LEU A 50 -1.57 6.30 2.78
C LEU A 50 -1.04 5.96 1.38
N ALA A 51 -1.03 6.94 0.47
CA ALA A 51 -0.57 6.74 -0.90
C ALA A 51 0.87 6.21 -0.95
N PHE A 52 1.80 6.80 -0.20
CA PHE A 52 3.19 6.36 -0.20
C PHE A 52 3.36 4.98 0.44
N MET A 53 2.65 4.64 1.53
CA MET A 53 2.74 3.32 2.14
C MET A 53 2.33 2.20 1.17
N PHE A 54 1.26 2.39 0.40
CA PHE A 54 0.83 1.40 -0.61
C PHE A 54 1.73 1.39 -1.84
N GLN A 55 2.18 2.55 -2.31
CA GLN A 55 2.97 2.65 -3.53
C GLN A 55 4.35 2.02 -3.38
N VAL A 56 5.04 2.23 -2.26
CA VAL A 56 6.38 1.63 -2.07
C VAL A 56 6.35 0.12 -1.93
N ALA A 57 5.18 -0.46 -1.62
CA ALA A 57 5.01 -1.89 -1.51
C ALA A 57 4.77 -2.57 -2.87
N HIS A 58 4.25 -1.86 -3.88
CA HIS A 58 3.80 -2.46 -5.14
C HIS A 58 4.34 -1.79 -6.42
N VAL A 59 4.83 -0.56 -6.34
CA VAL A 59 5.22 0.25 -7.49
C VAL A 59 6.67 0.69 -7.33
N VAL A 60 7.58 -0.26 -7.36
CA VAL A 60 9.03 -0.04 -7.19
C VAL A 60 9.79 -0.86 -8.22
N GLU A 61 11.07 -0.56 -8.45
CA GLU A 61 11.87 -1.21 -9.50
C GLU A 61 11.99 -2.73 -9.35
N LYS A 62 11.81 -3.23 -8.12
CA LYS A 62 11.89 -4.66 -7.80
C LYS A 62 10.55 -5.40 -7.86
N ALA A 63 9.44 -4.69 -8.01
CA ALA A 63 8.12 -5.31 -8.13
C ALA A 63 7.93 -5.81 -9.57
N ASP A 64 7.63 -7.10 -9.71
CA ASP A 64 7.26 -7.66 -11.01
C ASP A 64 5.84 -7.23 -11.39
N PHE A 65 5.58 -7.07 -12.69
CA PHE A 65 4.25 -6.86 -13.24
C PHE A 65 3.93 -8.06 -14.13
N PRO A 66 3.04 -8.98 -13.70
CA PRO A 66 2.83 -10.25 -14.37
C PRO A 66 2.32 -10.03 -15.80
N VAL A 67 2.92 -10.75 -16.73
CA VAL A 67 2.52 -10.74 -18.14
C VAL A 67 1.56 -11.88 -18.38
N LEU A 68 0.42 -11.58 -19.00
CA LEU A 68 -0.56 -12.60 -19.31
C LEU A 68 -0.08 -13.43 -20.51
N GLU A 69 0.16 -14.71 -20.27
CA GLU A 69 0.32 -15.68 -21.34
C GLU A 69 -1.02 -15.88 -22.03
N LYS A 70 -1.07 -15.60 -23.34
CA LYS A 70 -2.24 -15.86 -24.18
C LYS A 70 -2.07 -17.20 -24.89
N LYS A 71 -2.82 -18.20 -24.44
CA LYS A 71 -2.93 -19.48 -25.13
C LYS A 71 -4.41 -19.82 -25.33
N ASP A 72 -4.79 -20.13 -26.57
CA ASP A 72 -6.15 -20.54 -26.94
C ASP A 72 -7.26 -19.54 -26.53
N GLY A 73 -6.96 -18.23 -26.58
CA GLY A 73 -7.89 -17.17 -26.18
C GLY A 73 -8.05 -16.98 -24.67
N ILE A 74 -7.37 -17.80 -23.85
CA ILE A 74 -7.35 -17.70 -22.40
C ILE A 74 -6.08 -16.97 -21.98
N SER A 75 -6.23 -15.94 -21.14
CA SER A 75 -5.12 -15.22 -20.52
C SER A 75 -4.85 -15.81 -19.14
N LYS A 76 -3.63 -16.31 -18.90
CA LYS A 76 -3.22 -16.83 -17.59
C LYS A 76 -1.89 -16.21 -17.15
N VAL A 77 -1.73 -16.11 -15.84
CA VAL A 77 -0.43 -15.86 -15.20
C VAL A 77 0.21 -17.25 -14.98
N SER A 78 1.49 -17.38 -15.29
CA SER A 78 2.20 -18.68 -15.22
C SER A 78 2.57 -19.06 -13.79
N GLU A 79 2.81 -18.06 -12.94
CA GLU A 79 3.15 -18.23 -11.53
C GLU A 79 1.95 -18.67 -10.67
N GLY A 80 2.24 -19.45 -9.62
CA GLY A 80 1.26 -19.78 -8.60
C GLY A 80 0.82 -18.54 -7.81
N TRP A 81 -0.37 -18.59 -7.18
CA TRP A 81 -0.91 -17.44 -6.43
C TRP A 81 0.07 -16.90 -5.37
N ALA A 82 0.70 -17.78 -4.58
CA ALA A 82 1.62 -17.37 -3.53
C ALA A 82 2.89 -16.72 -4.09
N GLU A 83 3.46 -17.30 -5.14
CA GLU A 83 4.62 -16.73 -5.84
C GLU A 83 4.29 -15.35 -6.41
N LEU A 84 3.10 -15.19 -6.99
CA LEU A 84 2.63 -13.91 -7.51
C LEU A 84 2.55 -12.85 -6.41
N GLN A 85 2.06 -13.20 -5.22
CA GLN A 85 2.03 -12.26 -4.09
C GLN A 85 3.45 -11.79 -3.74
N VAL A 86 4.42 -12.71 -3.63
CA VAL A 86 5.81 -12.36 -3.28
C VAL A 86 6.45 -11.48 -4.35
N ARG A 87 6.29 -11.81 -5.64
CA ARG A 87 6.92 -11.09 -6.75
C ARG A 87 6.38 -9.68 -6.97
N THR A 88 5.08 -9.50 -6.75
CA THR A 88 4.38 -8.23 -7.01
C THR A 88 4.32 -7.33 -5.77
N THR A 89 4.93 -7.75 -4.66
CA THR A 89 4.97 -7.02 -3.40
C THR A 89 6.39 -6.87 -2.87
N ASN A 90 6.58 -5.87 -2.03
CA ASN A 90 7.87 -5.52 -1.44
C ASN A 90 7.67 -5.13 0.01
N ASN A 91 8.60 -5.60 0.83
CA ASN A 91 8.71 -5.15 2.21
C ASN A 91 9.64 -3.95 2.34
N PHE A 92 9.56 -3.25 3.46
CA PHE A 92 10.50 -2.18 3.80
C PHE A 92 10.73 -2.10 5.30
N SER A 93 11.92 -1.71 5.75
CA SER A 93 12.23 -1.46 7.17
C SER A 93 11.68 -2.51 8.15
N THR A 94 11.80 -3.80 7.82
CA THR A 94 11.16 -4.88 8.60
C THR A 94 11.72 -5.01 10.02
N ASP A 95 12.94 -4.53 10.24
CA ASP A 95 13.59 -4.53 11.56
C ASP A 95 13.19 -3.31 12.44
N SER A 96 12.26 -2.47 11.97
CA SER A 96 11.87 -1.23 12.65
C SER A 96 10.53 -1.36 13.37
N LEU A 97 10.57 -1.31 14.71
CA LEU A 97 9.36 -1.19 15.53
C LEU A 97 8.55 0.07 15.20
N PHE A 98 9.23 1.18 14.87
CA PHE A 98 8.56 2.40 14.45
C PHE A 98 7.68 2.15 13.22
N TRP A 99 8.22 1.50 12.18
CA TRP A 99 7.46 1.25 10.97
C TRP A 99 6.40 0.16 11.16
N LEU A 100 6.69 -0.88 11.96
CA LEU A 100 5.70 -1.89 12.33
C LEU A 100 4.40 -1.25 12.88
N HIS A 101 4.52 -0.23 13.73
CA HIS A 101 3.34 0.45 14.29
C HIS A 101 2.79 1.56 13.40
N VAL A 102 3.64 2.46 12.91
CA VAL A 102 3.20 3.66 12.16
C VAL A 102 2.59 3.30 10.82
N SER A 103 3.11 2.28 10.14
CA SER A 103 2.51 1.82 8.89
C SER A 103 1.36 0.83 9.12
N GLY A 104 0.99 0.53 10.36
CA GLY A 104 0.03 -0.52 10.68
C GLY A 104 0.44 -1.87 10.07
N SER A 105 1.73 -2.22 10.17
CA SER A 105 2.38 -3.43 9.62
C SER A 105 2.48 -3.56 8.10
N LEU A 106 2.08 -2.54 7.32
CA LEU A 106 2.26 -2.52 5.85
C LEU A 106 3.74 -2.62 5.40
N ASN A 107 4.68 -2.51 6.33
CA ASN A 107 6.10 -2.72 6.09
C ASN A 107 6.46 -4.22 5.88
N PHE A 108 5.51 -5.13 6.19
CA PHE A 108 5.50 -6.57 5.93
C PHE A 108 4.40 -6.96 4.92
N GLN A 109 4.36 -6.28 3.78
CA GLN A 109 3.33 -6.49 2.76
C GLN A 109 3.33 -7.91 2.17
N ILE A 110 4.50 -8.54 2.00
CA ILE A 110 4.60 -9.92 1.49
C ILE A 110 3.84 -10.87 2.42
N GLU A 111 4.12 -10.80 3.73
CA GLU A 111 3.48 -11.63 4.74
C GLU A 111 1.99 -11.32 4.88
N HIS A 112 1.59 -10.06 4.73
CA HIS A 112 0.20 -9.64 4.73
C HIS A 112 -0.62 -10.32 3.62
N HIS A 113 -0.09 -10.38 2.39
CA HIS A 113 -0.79 -11.02 1.27
C HIS A 113 -0.79 -12.54 1.36
N LEU A 114 0.29 -13.14 1.87
CA LEU A 114 0.36 -14.60 2.05
C LEU A 114 -0.54 -15.09 3.19
N PHE A 115 -0.68 -14.29 4.27
CA PHE A 115 -1.40 -14.67 5.48
C PHE A 115 -2.34 -13.55 5.96
N PRO A 116 -3.38 -13.19 5.18
CA PRO A 116 -4.27 -12.07 5.52
C PRO A 116 -5.10 -12.32 6.80
N GLY A 117 -5.27 -13.58 7.20
CA GLY A 117 -5.94 -13.97 8.45
C GLY A 117 -5.04 -13.98 9.69
N LEU A 118 -3.72 -13.81 9.53
CA LEU A 118 -2.78 -13.80 10.65
C LEU A 118 -2.70 -12.40 11.26
N CYS A 119 -2.69 -12.34 12.60
CA CYS A 119 -2.46 -11.07 13.30
C CYS A 119 -1.09 -10.51 12.91
N HIS A 120 -1.06 -9.25 12.51
CA HIS A 120 0.13 -8.59 11.99
C HIS A 120 1.31 -8.51 12.95
N LEU A 121 1.06 -8.64 14.26
CA LEU A 121 2.12 -8.70 15.27
C LEU A 121 3.01 -9.94 15.10
N TYR A 122 2.53 -10.99 14.41
CA TYR A 122 3.31 -12.18 14.11
C TYR A 122 4.13 -12.09 12.82
N TYR A 123 3.94 -11.05 11.99
CA TYR A 123 4.69 -10.89 10.74
C TYR A 123 6.22 -10.91 10.94
N PRO A 124 6.80 -10.26 11.97
CA PRO A 124 8.24 -10.38 12.25
C PRO A 124 8.69 -11.81 12.56
N ASN A 125 7.82 -12.64 13.15
CA ASN A 125 8.15 -14.03 13.48
C ASN A 125 8.05 -14.96 12.26
N ILE A 126 7.12 -14.70 11.35
CA ILE A 126 6.94 -15.53 10.15
C ILE A 126 7.84 -15.10 8.99
N GLN A 127 8.28 -13.85 8.96
CA GLN A 127 9.15 -13.30 7.92
C GLN A 127 10.36 -14.19 7.62
N PRO A 128 11.14 -14.69 8.61
CA PRO A 128 12.30 -15.53 8.32
C PRO A 128 11.92 -16.86 7.66
N ILE A 129 10.76 -17.42 8.03
CA ILE A 129 10.24 -18.66 7.46
C ILE A 129 9.87 -18.43 5.99
N VAL A 130 9.09 -17.38 5.71
CA VAL A 130 8.71 -17.00 4.34
C VAL A 130 9.94 -16.76 3.49
N LYS A 131 10.93 -16.02 4.00
CA LYS A 131 12.16 -15.71 3.28
C LYS A 131 12.98 -16.96 2.95
N GLU A 132 13.08 -17.93 3.86
CA GLU A 132 13.76 -19.21 3.56
C GLU A 132 12.96 -20.05 2.56
N THR A 133 11.63 -20.12 2.69
CA THR A 133 10.79 -20.80 1.70
C THR A 133 10.93 -20.17 0.31
N CYS A 134 10.93 -18.84 0.19
CA CYS A 134 11.16 -18.17 -1.09
C CYS A 134 12.51 -18.60 -1.71
N LYS A 135 13.56 -18.73 -0.90
CA LYS A 135 14.87 -19.18 -1.35
C LYS A 135 14.87 -20.65 -1.78
N GLU A 136 14.17 -21.54 -1.08
CA GLU A 136 14.01 -22.96 -1.45
C GLU A 136 13.34 -23.13 -2.83
N PHE A 137 12.34 -22.29 -3.11
CA PHE A 137 11.58 -22.32 -4.37
C PHE A 137 12.11 -21.36 -5.45
N ASN A 138 13.27 -20.73 -5.21
CA ASN A 138 13.88 -19.75 -6.12
C ASN A 138 12.95 -18.57 -6.52
N VAL A 139 12.14 -18.10 -5.56
CA VAL A 139 11.26 -16.93 -5.68
C VAL A 139 11.94 -15.69 -5.10
N PRO A 140 11.98 -14.55 -5.81
CA PRO A 140 12.66 -13.35 -5.33
C PRO A 140 11.91 -12.70 -4.17
N TYR A 141 12.48 -12.75 -2.96
CA TYR A 141 11.95 -12.05 -1.79
C TYR A 141 12.50 -10.62 -1.70
N ASN A 142 11.67 -9.62 -1.99
CA ASN A 142 12.09 -8.23 -2.04
C ASN A 142 11.82 -7.48 -0.72
N SER A 143 12.90 -6.99 -0.09
CA SER A 143 12.79 -6.10 1.08
C SER A 143 13.80 -4.96 0.99
N PHE A 144 13.33 -3.74 1.25
CA PHE A 144 14.14 -2.54 1.33
C PHE A 144 14.60 -2.29 2.77
N PRO A 145 15.88 -1.95 3.02
CA PRO A 145 16.37 -1.74 4.38
C PRO A 145 15.72 -0.53 5.06
N THR A 146 15.27 0.47 4.29
CA THR A 146 14.60 1.67 4.82
C THR A 146 13.41 2.09 3.96
N PHE A 147 12.42 2.73 4.55
CA PHE A 147 11.29 3.33 3.84
C PHE A 147 11.77 4.32 2.77
N TRP A 148 12.78 5.14 3.08
CA TRP A 148 13.36 6.10 2.14
C TRP A 148 14.00 5.44 0.91
N SER A 149 14.62 4.27 1.08
CA SER A 149 15.16 3.50 -0.06
C SER A 149 14.04 2.95 -0.95
N ALA A 150 12.93 2.50 -0.36
CA ALA A 150 11.75 2.06 -1.10
C ALA A 150 11.09 3.23 -1.84
N LEU A 151 10.96 4.38 -1.17
CA LEU A 151 10.41 5.61 -1.75
C LEU A 151 11.26 6.13 -2.91
N ARG A 152 12.59 6.10 -2.77
CA ARG A 152 13.51 6.45 -3.87
C ARG A 152 13.34 5.50 -5.06
N SER A 153 13.20 4.20 -4.81
CA SER A 153 12.94 3.22 -5.86
C SER A 153 11.59 3.46 -6.54
N HIS A 154 10.55 3.84 -5.79
CA HIS A 154 9.25 4.22 -6.33
C HIS A 154 9.36 5.38 -7.33
N PHE A 155 9.95 6.51 -6.91
CA PHE A 155 10.12 7.66 -7.81
C PHE A 155 11.09 7.38 -8.97
N GLY A 156 12.11 6.56 -8.75
CA GLY A 156 13.00 6.05 -9.79
C GLY A 156 12.22 5.29 -10.87
N TYR A 157 11.37 4.36 -10.42
CA TYR A 157 10.50 3.58 -11.29
C TYR A 157 9.50 4.47 -12.04
N LEU A 158 8.83 5.42 -11.36
CA LEU A 158 7.93 6.39 -12.01
C LEU A 158 8.65 7.19 -13.10
N LYS A 159 9.90 7.60 -12.88
CA LYS A 159 10.71 8.29 -13.88
C LYS A 159 11.05 7.40 -15.07
N ILE A 160 11.25 6.10 -14.84
CA ILE A 160 11.53 5.13 -15.91
C ILE A 160 10.28 4.94 -16.76
N ILE A 161 9.13 4.62 -16.15
CA ILE A 161 7.88 4.35 -16.87
C ILE A 161 7.27 5.60 -17.51
N GLY A 162 7.57 6.79 -16.97
CA GLY A 162 7.16 8.07 -17.54
C GLY A 162 7.93 8.49 -18.79
N ARG A 163 8.98 7.75 -19.20
CA ARG A 163 9.71 8.00 -20.45
C ARG A 163 8.96 7.39 -21.63
N THR A 164 8.90 8.14 -22.73
CA THR A 164 8.19 7.76 -23.97
C THR A 164 8.67 6.44 -24.58
N GLU A 165 9.91 6.02 -24.28
CA GLU A 165 10.53 4.80 -24.83
C GLU A 165 10.40 3.58 -23.91
N PHE A 166 9.73 3.69 -22.76
CA PHE A 166 9.58 2.55 -21.86
C PHE A 166 8.68 1.49 -22.49
N LYS A 167 9.29 0.40 -22.94
CA LYS A 167 8.58 -0.86 -23.18
C LYS A 167 8.41 -1.51 -21.82
N LEU A 168 7.16 -1.81 -21.44
CA LEU A 168 6.91 -2.72 -20.32
C LEU A 168 7.79 -3.97 -20.55
N ARG A 169 8.48 -4.43 -19.51
CA ARG A 169 9.11 -5.75 -19.53
C ARG A 169 8.00 -6.77 -19.65
N LEU A 170 7.73 -7.18 -20.89
CA LEU A 170 6.78 -8.23 -21.23
C LEU A 170 7.47 -9.59 -21.32
N ASP A 171 8.77 -9.63 -21.03
CA ASP A 171 9.68 -10.72 -21.33
C ASP A 171 9.85 -11.75 -20.20
N GLY A 172 9.26 -11.53 -19.02
CA GLY A 172 9.27 -12.50 -17.91
C GLY A 172 10.64 -12.64 -17.27
#